data_AF-A0A1A8IYE9-F1
#
_entry.id   AF-A0A1A8IYE9-F1
#
_cell.length_a   1.000
_cell.length_b   1.000
_cell.length_c   1.000
_cell.angle_alpha   90.00
_cell.angle_beta   90.00
_cell.angle_gamma   90.00
#
_symmetry.space_group_name_H-M   'P 1'
#
loop_
_entity.id
_entity.type
_entity.pdbx_description
1 polymer ?
#
loop_
_entity_poly.entity_id
_entity_poly.type
_entity_poly.pdbx_seq_one_letter_code
_entity_poly.pdbx_strand_id
1 'polypeptide(L)' 'GGSPLLHFTVRHRQDTEQSMWKEDELSSDADSVTLKELAFGSDYQLEISAVNANGSSIPATYNFTIAEQPVNRMT' A
#
# COMPACT_ATOMS: atom_id res chain seq x y z
N GLY A 1 6.58 0.92 -22.06
CA GLY A 1 5.23 0.32 -21.99
C GLY A 1 4.90 -0.23 -23.36
N GLY A 2 4.48 -1.48 -23.45
CA GLY A 2 4.28 -2.17 -24.72
C GLY A 2 3.82 -3.62 -24.54
N SER A 3 4.16 -4.22 -23.40
CA SER A 3 3.56 -5.48 -22.94
C SER A 3 2.37 -5.22 -22.00
N PRO A 4 1.32 -6.06 -22.04
CA PRO A 4 0.17 -5.94 -21.14
C PRO A 4 0.60 -6.15 -19.68
N LEU A 5 -0.12 -5.49 -18.76
CA LEU A 5 0.07 -5.71 -17.32
C LEU A 5 -0.44 -7.10 -16.93
N LEU A 6 0.30 -7.75 -16.03
CA LEU A 6 -0.06 -9.02 -15.41
C LEU A 6 -0.76 -8.78 -14.08
N HIS A 7 -0.19 -7.93 -13.23
CA HIS A 7 -0.74 -7.52 -11.93
C HIS A 7 -0.06 -6.23 -11.44
N PHE A 8 -0.53 -5.72 -10.30
CA PHE A 8 0.19 -4.75 -9.50
C PHE A 8 0.69 -5.41 -8.22
N THR A 9 1.93 -5.12 -7.83
CA THR A 9 2.45 -5.45 -6.49
C THR A 9 2.25 -4.24 -5.60
N VAL A 10 1.57 -4.42 -4.47
CA VAL A 10 1.32 -3.38 -3.48
C VAL A 10 2.03 -3.74 -2.19
N ARG A 11 2.88 -2.85 -1.70
CA ARG A 11 3.64 -3.05 -0.47
C ARG A 11 3.36 -1.90 0.48
N HIS A 12 3.11 -2.20 1.74
CA HIS A 12 2.96 -1.17 2.76
C HIS A 12 3.62 -1.59 4.08
N ARG A 13 4.12 -0.61 4.81
CA ARG A 13 4.66 -0.79 6.16
C ARG A 13 4.43 0.48 6.97
N GLN A 14 4.34 0.33 8.28
CA GLN A 14 4.42 1.49 9.17
C GLN A 14 5.83 2.10 9.05
N ASP A 15 5.94 3.41 9.13
CA ASP A 15 7.21 4.14 9.00
C ASP A 15 8.01 4.08 10.31
N THR A 16 8.46 2.88 10.65
CA THR A 16 9.39 2.63 11.75
C THR A 16 10.50 1.69 11.29
N GLU A 17 11.68 1.81 11.89
CA GLU A 17 12.86 1.03 11.48
C GLU A 17 12.66 -0.48 11.56
N GLN A 18 11.77 -0.96 12.44
CA GLN A 18 11.54 -2.38 12.69
C GLN A 18 10.36 -2.96 11.88
N SER A 19 9.60 -2.12 11.19
CA SER A 19 8.41 -2.56 10.47
C SER A 19 8.76 -3.32 9.19
N MET A 20 8.21 -4.54 9.10
CA MET A 20 8.29 -5.36 7.90
C MET A 20 7.28 -4.90 6.84
N TRP A 21 7.65 -5.04 5.57
CA TRP A 21 6.73 -4.86 4.46
C TRP A 21 5.67 -5.96 4.43
N LYS A 22 4.40 -5.55 4.43
CA LYS A 22 3.28 -6.39 4.00
C LYS A 22 3.11 -6.20 2.49
N GLU A 23 2.91 -7.29 1.77
CA GLU A 23 2.84 -7.32 0.32
C GLU A 23 1.61 -8.07 -0.15
N ASP A 24 0.91 -7.50 -1.13
CA ASP A 24 -0.27 -8.05 -1.77
C ASP A 24 -0.17 -7.87 -3.30
N GLU A 25 -0.85 -8.74 -4.05
CA GLU A 25 -1.01 -8.60 -5.50
C GLU A 25 -2.45 -8.23 -5.86
N LEU A 26 -2.60 -7.31 -6.82
CA LEU A 26 -3.88 -6.92 -7.39
C LEU A 26 -3.93 -7.30 -8.86
N SER A 27 -5.12 -7.64 -9.35
CA SER A 27 -5.34 -7.90 -10.78
C SER A 27 -4.95 -6.70 -11.64
N SER A 28 -4.60 -6.94 -12.90
CA SER A 28 -4.16 -5.88 -13.82
C SER A 28 -5.24 -4.85 -14.18
N ASP A 29 -6.51 -5.16 -13.90
CA ASP A 29 -7.66 -4.27 -14.07
C ASP A 29 -8.06 -3.53 -12.79
N ALA A 30 -7.36 -3.75 -11.67
CA ALA A 30 -7.62 -3.06 -10.43
C ALA A 30 -7.38 -1.54 -10.55
N ASP A 31 -8.32 -0.76 -10.06
CA ASP A 31 -8.27 0.71 -10.01
C ASP A 31 -8.12 1.26 -8.57
N SER A 32 -8.18 0.38 -7.58
CA SER A 32 -8.20 0.72 -6.16
C SER A 32 -7.60 -0.41 -5.31
N VAL A 33 -7.14 -0.04 -4.10
CA VAL A 33 -6.59 -0.97 -3.10
C VAL A 33 -7.13 -0.65 -1.72
N THR A 34 -7.40 -1.69 -0.93
CA THR A 34 -7.78 -1.57 0.49
C THR A 34 -6.69 -2.14 1.37
N LEU A 35 -6.00 -1.29 2.10
CA LEU A 35 -5.01 -1.69 3.09
C LEU A 35 -5.70 -2.02 4.43
N LYS A 36 -5.27 -3.10 5.09
CA LYS A 36 -5.89 -3.62 6.33
C LYS A 36 -4.90 -3.60 7.49
N GLU A 37 -5.43 -3.66 8.70
CA GLU A 37 -4.64 -3.77 9.94
C GLU A 37 -3.66 -2.61 10.13
N LEU A 38 -4.15 -1.39 9.90
CA LEU A 38 -3.38 -0.17 10.13
C LEU A 38 -3.61 0.34 11.56
N ALA A 39 -2.54 0.78 12.21
CA ALA A 39 -2.61 1.31 13.57
C ALA A 39 -3.06 2.79 13.57
N PHE A 40 -3.91 3.17 14.52
CA PHE A 40 -4.27 4.57 14.72
C PHE A 40 -3.05 5.41 15.11
N GLY A 41 -3.04 6.69 14.72
CA GLY A 41 -1.99 7.65 15.08
C GLY A 41 -0.61 7.28 14.52
N SER A 42 -0.54 6.55 13.41
CA SER A 42 0.72 6.08 12.85
C SER A 42 0.90 6.40 11.38
N ASP A 43 2.16 6.61 11.00
CA ASP A 43 2.60 6.92 9.66
C ASP A 43 2.92 5.63 8.89
N TYR A 44 2.59 5.61 7.60
CA TYR A 44 2.82 4.49 6.71
C TYR A 44 3.47 4.93 5.40
N GLN A 45 4.33 4.04 4.90
CA GLN A 45 4.84 4.07 3.53
C GLN A 45 4.07 3.05 2.70
N LEU A 46 3.67 3.43 1.48
CA LEU A 46 3.03 2.59 0.48
C LEU A 46 3.82 2.66 -0.83
N GLU A 47 4.10 1.52 -1.42
CA GLU A 47 4.73 1.35 -2.72
C GLU A 47 3.82 0.53 -3.64
N ILE A 48 3.60 1.02 -4.86
CA ILE A 48 2.81 0.33 -5.88
C ILE A 48 3.67 0.19 -7.14
N SER A 49 3.87 -1.06 -7.59
CA SER A 49 4.61 -1.35 -8.82
C SER A 49 3.73 -2.09 -9.82
N ALA A 50 3.86 -1.74 -11.10
CA ALA A 50 3.16 -2.42 -12.19
C ALA A 50 4.07 -3.50 -12.79
N VAL A 51 3.54 -4.72 -12.95
CA VAL A 51 4.32 -5.87 -13.43
C VAL A 51 3.82 -6.32 -14.79
N ASN A 52 4.75 -6.54 -15.73
CA ASN A 52 4.48 -7.18 -17.02
C ASN A 52 5.54 -8.24 -17.33
N ALA A 53 5.49 -8.84 -18.53
CA ALA A 53 6.44 -9.89 -18.95
C ALA A 53 7.93 -9.46 -18.95
N ASN A 54 8.23 -8.16 -18.88
CA ASN A 54 9.59 -7.62 -18.81
C ASN A 54 10.04 -7.33 -17.36
N GLY A 55 9.16 -7.53 -16.37
CA GLY A 55 9.42 -7.28 -14.95
C GLY A 55 8.57 -6.16 -14.36
N SER A 56 9.05 -5.61 -13.25
CA SER A 56 8.39 -4.57 -12.45
C SER A 56 8.82 -3.16 -12.88
N SER A 57 7.90 -2.21 -12.79
CA SER A 57 8.23 -0.78 -12.86
C SER A 57 9.04 -0.32 -11.63
N ILE A 58 9.56 0.91 -11.72
CA ILE A 58 9.90 1.69 -10.52
C ILE A 58 8.59 1.91 -9.73
N PRO A 59 8.58 1.75 -8.40
CA PRO A 59 7.37 1.94 -7.60
C PRO A 59 6.91 3.40 -7.59
N ALA A 60 5.60 3.60 -7.58
CA ALA A 60 5.00 4.84 -7.10
C ALA A 60 4.93 4.77 -5.57
N THR A 61 5.50 5.78 -4.89
CA THR A 61 5.57 5.83 -3.43
C THR A 61 4.64 6.90 -2.87
N TYR A 62 3.92 6.54 -1.81
CA TYR A 62 3.02 7.41 -1.07
C TYR A 62 3.32 7.29 0.43
N ASN A 63 3.16 8.40 1.15
CA ASN A 63 3.20 8.42 2.60
C ASN A 63 1.87 8.98 3.10
N PHE A 64 1.31 8.36 4.14
CA PHE A 64 0.07 8.80 4.75
C PHE A 64 0.04 8.50 6.25
N THR A 65 -0.79 9.24 6.98
CA THR A 65 -0.98 9.09 8.42
C THR A 65 -2.38 8.59 8.69
N ILE A 66 -2.52 7.58 9.53
CA ILE A 66 -3.82 7.14 10.04
C ILE A 66 -4.20 8.02 11.22
N ALA A 67 -5.44 8.50 11.21
CA ALA A 67 -5.98 9.36 12.25
C ALA A 67 -5.89 8.70 13.64
N GLU A 68 -5.94 9.52 14.68
CA GLU A 68 -6.08 9.05 16.06
C GLU A 68 -7.34 8.20 16.25
N GLN A 69 -7.31 7.32 17.24
CA GLN A 69 -8.46 6.51 17.57
C GLN A 69 -9.65 7.42 17.95
N PRO A 70 -10.84 7.22 17.36
CA PRO A 70 -12.01 8.02 17.71
C PRO A 70 -12.34 7.90 19.19
N VAL A 71 -12.48 9.03 19.89
CA VAL A 71 -12.96 9.06 21.26
C VAL A 71 -14.48 8.91 21.27
N ASN A 72 -15.00 7.85 21.89
CA ASN A 72 -16.43 7.75 22.12
C ASN A 72 -16.80 8.64 23.31
N ARG A 73 -17.35 9.83 23.04
CA ARG A 73 -17.94 10.67 24.08
C ARG A 73 -19.29 10.07 24.45
N MET A 74 -19.35 9.29 25.51
CA MET A 74 -20.62 8.95 26.15
C MET A 74 -21.23 10.26 26.67
N THR A 75 -22.26 10.77 25.99
CA THR A 75 -23.17 11.80 26.50
C THR A 75 -24.33 11.17 27.23
#